data_AF-A0A5A5TAH5-F1
#
_entry.id   AF-A0A5A5TAH5-F1
#
_cell.length_a   1.000
_cell.length_b   1.000
_cell.length_c   1.000
_cell.angle_alpha   90.00
_cell.angle_beta   90.00
_cell.angle_gamma   90.00
#
_symmetry.space_group_name_H-M   'P 1'
#
loop_
_entity.id
_entity.type
_entity.pdbx_description
1 polymer ?
#
loop_
_entity_poly.entity_id
_entity_poly.type
_entity_poly.pdbx_seq_one_letter_code
_entity_poly.pdbx_strand_id
1 'polypeptide(L)'
;MKTCTELQTMAVSYQEICAGADPWLPLGNFMNDFFGNFTEQRAELLLEPLQLPDDPSEHELRWAVFCIASVEYLSLRYDLPIPAWINYPAYRLCLDEAWYQSPGAHKPNVRERLQRDTPEPFARRNVYCGGRVFANKYELAAELRQRRSA
;
A
#
# COMPACT_ATOMS: atom_id res chain seq x y z
N MET A 1 21.97 -6.85 4.72
CA MET A 1 20.96 -7.84 5.10
C MET A 1 20.32 -7.30 6.38
N LYS A 2 19.11 -6.73 6.30
CA LYS A 2 18.42 -6.20 7.50
C LYS A 2 18.21 -7.35 8.48
N THR A 3 18.56 -7.16 9.73
CA THR A 3 18.31 -8.13 10.80
C THR A 3 16.81 -8.22 11.06
N CYS A 4 16.32 -9.35 11.57
CA CYS A 4 14.91 -9.64 11.88
C CYS A 4 14.33 -8.75 13.02
N THR A 5 14.91 -7.58 13.26
CA THR A 5 14.64 -6.66 14.36
C THR A 5 14.30 -5.25 13.86
N GLU A 6 14.60 -4.94 12.60
CA GLU A 6 14.26 -3.66 12.00
C GLU A 6 12.94 -3.78 11.26
N LEU A 7 11.94 -3.01 11.69
CA LEU A 7 10.63 -2.98 11.06
C LEU A 7 10.72 -2.38 9.65
N GLN A 8 10.22 -3.10 8.65
CA GLN A 8 9.99 -2.52 7.33
C GLN A 8 8.67 -1.74 7.35
N THR A 9 8.72 -0.48 7.81
CA THR A 9 7.55 0.42 7.80
C THR A 9 7.19 0.87 6.38
N MET A 10 5.97 1.40 6.19
CA MET A 10 5.60 2.00 4.91
C MET A 10 6.52 3.17 4.51
N ALA A 11 6.96 3.97 5.50
CA ALA A 11 7.89 5.07 5.28
C ALA A 11 9.25 4.58 4.80
N VAL A 12 9.81 3.55 5.44
CA VAL A 12 11.07 2.91 5.02
C VAL A 12 10.94 2.34 3.60
N SER A 13 9.82 1.67 3.30
CA SER A 13 9.60 1.13 1.95
C SER A 13 9.55 2.21 0.89
N TYR A 14 8.90 3.34 1.16
CA TYR A 14 8.87 4.48 0.25
C TYR A 14 10.26 5.10 0.05
N GLN A 15 11.08 5.22 1.09
CA GLN A 15 12.45 5.73 0.95
C GLN A 15 13.32 4.82 0.09
N GLU A 16 13.18 3.51 0.22
CA GLU A 16 13.91 2.55 -0.63
C GLU A 16 13.48 2.66 -2.10
N ILE A 17 12.19 2.92 -2.36
CA ILE A 17 11.69 3.22 -3.72
C ILE A 17 12.35 4.48 -4.29
N CYS A 18 12.39 5.56 -3.50
CA CYS A 18 13.04 6.81 -3.93
C CYS A 18 14.55 6.62 -4.16
N ALA A 19 15.20 5.74 -3.40
CA ALA A 19 16.60 5.36 -3.59
C ALA A 19 16.84 4.44 -4.82
N GLY A 20 15.80 4.09 -5.57
CA GLY A 20 15.90 3.33 -6.83
C GLY A 20 15.64 1.83 -6.71
N ALA A 21 15.12 1.34 -5.59
CA ALA A 21 14.70 -0.06 -5.48
C ALA A 21 13.52 -0.37 -6.42
N ASP A 22 13.43 -1.62 -6.91
CA ASP A 22 12.20 -2.11 -7.53
C ASP A 22 11.06 -2.04 -6.51
N PRO A 23 9.95 -1.33 -6.77
CA PRO A 23 8.97 -1.01 -5.73
C PRO A 23 8.29 -2.20 -5.05
N TRP A 24 8.17 -3.34 -5.73
CA TRP A 24 7.51 -4.50 -5.15
C TRP A 24 8.40 -5.25 -4.17
N LEU A 25 9.72 -5.03 -4.20
CA LEU A 25 10.65 -5.60 -3.22
C LEU A 25 10.44 -5.01 -1.80
N PRO A 26 10.57 -3.69 -1.56
CA PRO A 26 10.35 -3.10 -0.24
C PRO A 26 8.88 -3.19 0.20
N LEU A 27 7.92 -3.11 -0.72
CA LEU A 27 6.51 -3.35 -0.40
C LEU A 27 6.25 -4.82 -0.01
N GLY A 28 6.93 -5.77 -0.66
CA GLY A 28 6.89 -7.19 -0.29
C GLY A 28 7.43 -7.43 1.11
N ASN A 29 8.53 -6.78 1.48
CA ASN A 29 9.10 -6.83 2.83
C ASN A 29 8.12 -6.24 3.86
N PHE A 30 7.51 -5.08 3.57
CA PHE A 30 6.47 -4.49 4.42
C PHE A 30 5.29 -5.44 4.60
N MET A 31 4.81 -6.09 3.54
CA MET A 31 3.71 -7.05 3.63
C MET A 31 4.07 -8.29 4.47
N ASN A 32 5.31 -8.76 4.40
CA ASN A 32 5.77 -9.85 5.26
C ASN A 32 5.74 -9.44 6.73
N ASP A 33 6.17 -8.23 7.04
CA ASP A 33 6.15 -7.69 8.40
C ASP A 33 4.72 -7.47 8.91
N PHE A 34 3.88 -6.84 8.09
CA PHE A 34 2.51 -6.48 8.44
C PHE A 34 1.60 -7.72 8.59
N PHE A 35 1.70 -8.71 7.69
CA PHE A 35 0.85 -9.89 7.73
C PHE A 35 1.43 -11.07 8.51
N GLY A 36 2.75 -11.12 8.69
CA GLY A 36 3.46 -12.28 9.23
C GLY A 36 4.31 -11.98 10.45
N ASN A 37 5.41 -11.24 10.28
CA ASN A 37 6.48 -11.17 11.28
C ASN A 37 6.08 -10.37 12.53
N PHE A 38 5.29 -9.29 12.36
CA PHE A 38 5.03 -8.31 13.41
C PHE A 38 3.54 -7.94 13.49
N THR A 39 2.65 -8.95 13.49
CA THR A 39 1.20 -8.72 13.47
C THR A 39 0.65 -7.92 14.66
N GLU A 40 1.34 -7.93 15.80
CA GLU A 40 0.99 -7.14 17.00
C GLU A 40 1.43 -5.67 16.89
N GLN A 41 2.34 -5.35 15.96
CA GLN A 41 2.92 -4.02 15.75
C GLN A 41 2.46 -3.38 14.44
N ARG A 42 1.31 -3.83 13.88
CA ARG A 42 0.77 -3.29 12.61
C ARG A 42 0.57 -1.77 12.63
N ALA A 43 0.16 -1.21 13.76
CA ALA A 43 0.00 0.22 13.90
C ALA A 43 1.35 0.96 13.81
N GLU A 44 2.42 0.38 14.36
CA GLU A 44 3.77 0.95 14.33
C GLU A 44 4.35 0.97 12.90
N LEU A 45 4.08 -0.08 12.11
CA LEU A 45 4.46 -0.17 10.69
C LEU A 45 3.85 0.93 9.80
N LEU A 46 2.81 1.61 10.29
CA LEU A 46 2.03 2.63 9.59
C LEU A 46 2.21 4.04 10.18
N LEU A 47 2.79 4.14 11.38
CA LEU A 47 2.75 5.37 12.18
C LEU A 47 3.60 6.50 11.60
N GLU A 48 4.77 6.16 11.05
CA GLU A 48 5.75 7.13 10.56
C GLU A 48 5.29 7.78 9.24
N PRO A 49 5.34 9.13 9.13
CA PRO A 49 5.02 9.82 7.89
C PRO A 49 6.09 9.60 6.82
N LEU A 50 5.67 9.58 5.55
CA LEU A 50 6.59 9.51 4.42
C LEU A 50 7.45 10.79 4.36
N GLN A 51 8.76 10.65 4.15
CA GLN A 51 9.62 11.80 3.81
C GLN A 51 9.51 12.06 2.31
N LEU A 52 8.74 13.08 1.93
CA LEU A 52 8.56 13.46 0.54
C LEU A 52 9.77 14.30 0.08
N PRO A 53 10.35 14.05 -1.10
CA PRO A 53 11.31 14.97 -1.71
C PRO A 53 10.70 16.37 -1.92
N ASP A 54 11.53 17.41 -1.90
CA ASP A 54 11.07 18.79 -2.16
C ASP A 54 10.50 18.96 -3.58
N ASP A 55 11.07 18.25 -4.56
CA ASP A 55 10.63 18.22 -5.96
C ASP A 55 10.57 16.75 -6.43
N PRO A 56 9.47 16.02 -6.12
CA PRO A 56 9.37 14.60 -6.44
C PRO A 56 9.15 14.41 -7.94
N SER A 57 9.89 13.47 -8.53
CA SER A 57 9.61 12.98 -9.88
C SER A 57 8.21 12.35 -9.95
N GLU A 58 7.66 12.22 -11.16
CA GLU A 58 6.36 11.57 -11.36
C GLU A 58 6.33 10.14 -10.78
N HIS A 59 7.44 9.41 -10.88
CA HIS A 59 7.58 8.07 -10.32
C HIS A 59 7.49 8.09 -8.78
N GLU A 60 8.23 8.97 -8.13
CA GLU A 60 8.22 9.13 -6.67
C GLU A 60 6.85 9.62 -6.17
N LEU A 61 6.20 10.52 -6.90
CA LEU A 61 4.87 11.01 -6.57
C LEU A 61 3.82 9.89 -6.66
N ARG A 62 3.82 9.10 -7.75
CA ARG A 62 2.92 7.95 -7.91
C ARG A 62 3.03 6.98 -6.75
N TRP A 63 4.26 6.64 -6.35
CA TRP A 63 4.47 5.75 -5.22
C TRP A 63 4.16 6.38 -3.87
N ALA A 64 4.40 7.68 -3.67
CA ALA A 64 3.98 8.38 -2.46
C ALA A 64 2.46 8.27 -2.29
N VAL A 65 1.70 8.60 -3.33
CA VAL A 65 0.23 8.54 -3.34
C VAL A 65 -0.26 7.11 -3.05
N PHE A 66 0.37 6.10 -3.66
CA PHE A 66 0.04 4.70 -3.40
C PHE A 66 0.35 4.28 -1.96
N CYS A 67 1.51 4.67 -1.41
CA CYS A 67 1.88 4.37 -0.03
C CYS A 67 0.90 5.03 0.95
N ILE A 68 0.54 6.31 0.75
CA ILE A 68 -0.45 7.02 1.57
C ILE A 68 -1.81 6.31 1.54
N ALA A 69 -2.30 5.96 0.35
CA ALA A 69 -3.56 5.22 0.17
C ALA A 69 -3.50 3.84 0.84
N SER A 70 -2.34 3.18 0.80
CA SER A 70 -2.11 1.90 1.44
C SER A 70 -2.19 2.01 2.97
N VAL A 71 -1.61 3.04 3.57
CA VAL A 71 -1.72 3.26 5.02
C VAL A 71 -3.18 3.44 5.43
N GLU A 72 -3.92 4.30 4.72
CA GLU A 72 -5.35 4.53 5.01
C GLU A 72 -6.17 3.25 4.83
N TYR A 73 -5.98 2.54 3.72
CA TYR A 73 -6.68 1.27 3.43
C TYR A 73 -6.40 0.20 4.48
N LEU A 74 -5.13 -0.03 4.83
CA LEU A 74 -4.75 -1.05 5.81
C LEU A 74 -5.24 -0.68 7.21
N SER A 75 -5.23 0.61 7.56
CA SER A 75 -5.79 1.06 8.83
C SER A 75 -7.28 0.75 8.93
N LEU A 76 -8.05 1.08 7.89
CA LEU A 76 -9.48 0.77 7.82
C LEU A 76 -9.76 -0.75 7.79
N ARG A 77 -8.99 -1.50 7.00
CA ARG A 77 -9.22 -2.94 6.78
C ARG A 77 -8.98 -3.79 8.03
N TYR A 78 -8.07 -3.36 8.90
CA TYR A 78 -7.65 -4.08 10.10
C TYR A 78 -8.02 -3.36 11.40
N ASP A 79 -8.93 -2.37 11.34
CA ASP A 79 -9.42 -1.59 12.50
C ASP A 79 -8.28 -0.97 13.34
N LEU A 80 -7.28 -0.42 12.66
CA LEU A 80 -6.15 0.27 13.27
C LEU A 80 -6.41 1.79 13.31
N PRO A 81 -5.82 2.52 14.27
CA PRO A 81 -5.86 3.98 14.27
C PRO A 81 -5.27 4.55 12.97
N ILE A 82 -6.04 5.38 12.27
CA ILE A 82 -5.56 6.08 11.07
C ILE A 82 -4.54 7.16 11.52
N PRO A 83 -3.30 7.12 11.01
CA PRO A 83 -2.30 8.11 11.37
C PRO A 83 -2.74 9.54 10.98
N ALA A 84 -2.61 10.49 11.90
CA ALA A 84 -3.04 11.88 11.70
C ALA A 84 -2.36 12.56 10.50
N TRP A 85 -1.12 12.16 10.20
CA TRP A 85 -0.32 12.77 9.14
C TRP A 85 -0.92 12.62 7.74
N ILE A 86 -1.74 11.59 7.50
CA ILE A 86 -2.44 11.39 6.20
C ILE A 86 -3.32 12.61 5.87
N ASN A 87 -3.84 13.29 6.89
CA ASN A 87 -4.75 14.42 6.71
C ASN A 87 -4.04 15.76 6.57
N TYR A 88 -2.72 15.82 6.76
CA TYR A 88 -1.97 17.07 6.60
C TYR A 88 -1.95 17.50 5.13
N PRO A 89 -1.93 18.81 4.84
CA PRO A 89 -2.00 19.31 3.46
C PRO A 89 -0.97 18.69 2.52
N ALA A 90 0.25 18.44 2.99
CA ALA A 90 1.33 17.82 2.21
C ALA A 90 1.03 16.39 1.73
N TYR A 91 0.09 15.68 2.35
CA TYR A 91 -0.24 14.28 2.03
C TYR A 91 -1.64 14.12 1.40
N ARG A 92 -2.36 15.23 1.14
CA ARG A 92 -3.60 15.24 0.35
C ARG A 92 -3.32 15.22 -1.15
N LEU A 93 -2.33 14.44 -1.54
CA LEU A 93 -1.86 14.31 -2.92
C LEU A 93 -2.86 13.49 -3.72
N CYS A 94 -3.16 13.97 -4.92
CA CYS A 94 -3.93 13.26 -5.93
C CYS A 94 -3.15 13.35 -7.24
N LEU A 95 -3.15 12.28 -8.03
CA LEU A 95 -2.52 12.29 -9.34
C LEU A 95 -3.44 13.00 -10.34
N ASP A 96 -2.87 13.88 -11.15
CA ASP A 96 -3.62 14.56 -12.22
C ASP A 96 -4.14 13.55 -13.26
N GLU A 97 -3.32 12.55 -13.57
CA GLU A 97 -3.68 11.44 -14.44
C GLU A 97 -3.91 10.14 -13.64
N ALA A 98 -4.94 9.40 -14.04
CA ALA A 98 -5.26 8.10 -13.47
C ALA A 98 -4.11 7.10 -13.66
N TRP A 99 -3.55 6.61 -12.56
CA TRP A 99 -2.50 5.62 -12.58
C TRP A 99 -3.06 4.22 -12.39
N TYR A 100 -2.97 3.40 -13.44
CA TYR A 100 -3.42 2.01 -13.43
C TYR A 100 -2.25 1.07 -13.17
N GLN A 101 -2.22 0.44 -12.00
CA GLN A 101 -1.23 -0.57 -11.66
C GLN A 101 -1.68 -1.91 -12.27
N SER A 102 -1.40 -2.11 -13.56
CA SER A 102 -1.55 -3.41 -14.22
C SER A 102 -0.86 -3.43 -15.58
N PRO A 103 -0.11 -4.49 -15.94
CA PRO A 103 0.43 -4.64 -17.30
C PRO A 103 -0.66 -4.64 -18.40
N GLY A 104 -1.89 -5.02 -18.05
CA GLY A 104 -3.04 -5.05 -18.97
C GLY A 104 -3.81 -3.74 -19.08
N ALA A 105 -3.38 -2.68 -18.41
CA ALA A 105 -4.15 -1.44 -18.29
C ALA A 105 -4.37 -0.68 -19.61
N HIS A 106 -3.69 -1.05 -20.69
CA HIS A 106 -3.99 -0.53 -22.03
C HIS A 106 -5.36 -0.99 -22.57
N LYS A 107 -5.95 -2.05 -22.01
CA LYS A 107 -7.26 -2.57 -22.42
C LYS A 107 -8.40 -1.91 -21.62
N PRO A 108 -9.45 -1.37 -22.26
CA PRO A 108 -10.55 -0.70 -21.56
C PRO A 108 -11.24 -1.55 -20.50
N ASN A 109 -11.53 -2.81 -20.81
CA ASN A 109 -12.15 -3.76 -19.88
C ASN A 109 -11.30 -4.03 -18.63
N VAL A 110 -9.97 -3.95 -18.75
CA VAL A 110 -9.07 -4.07 -17.60
C VAL A 110 -9.14 -2.80 -16.74
N ARG A 111 -9.19 -1.61 -17.35
CA ARG A 111 -9.36 -0.34 -16.61
C ARG A 111 -10.68 -0.30 -15.86
N GLU A 112 -11.79 -0.66 -16.51
CA GLU A 112 -13.12 -0.70 -15.88
C GLU A 112 -13.14 -1.66 -14.67
N ARG A 113 -12.53 -2.85 -14.83
CA ARG A 113 -12.38 -3.78 -13.70
C ARG A 113 -11.55 -3.17 -12.58
N LEU A 114 -10.41 -2.55 -12.89
CA LEU A 114 -9.57 -1.92 -11.87
C LEU A 114 -10.32 -0.79 -11.16
N GLN A 115 -11.03 0.07 -11.88
CA GLN A 115 -11.82 1.15 -11.28
C GLN A 115 -12.90 0.61 -10.32
N ARG A 116 -13.62 -0.44 -10.74
CA ARG A 116 -14.66 -1.06 -9.91
C ARG A 116 -14.09 -1.75 -8.67
N ASP A 117 -12.98 -2.47 -8.82
CA ASP A 117 -12.47 -3.36 -7.77
C ASP A 117 -11.45 -2.65 -6.84
N THR A 118 -10.98 -1.45 -7.19
CA THR A 118 -10.01 -0.69 -6.38
C THR A 118 -10.66 -0.13 -5.11
N PRO A 119 -10.04 -0.28 -3.93
CA PRO A 119 -10.55 0.29 -2.70
C PRO A 119 -10.60 1.82 -2.72
N GLU A 120 -11.59 2.39 -2.01
CA GLU A 120 -11.86 3.82 -1.99
C GLU A 120 -10.64 4.71 -1.65
N PRO A 121 -9.75 4.37 -0.68
CA PRO A 121 -8.59 5.22 -0.37
C PRO A 121 -7.62 5.43 -1.55
N PHE A 122 -7.53 4.45 -2.45
CA PHE A 122 -6.73 4.54 -3.67
C PHE A 122 -7.48 5.29 -4.77
N ALA A 123 -8.75 4.94 -4.99
CA ALA A 123 -9.58 5.55 -6.02
C ALA A 123 -9.72 7.07 -5.84
N ARG A 124 -9.85 7.54 -4.58
CA ARG A 124 -9.91 8.96 -4.22
C ARG A 124 -8.67 9.75 -4.66
N ARG A 125 -7.55 9.05 -4.86
CA ARG A 125 -6.24 9.63 -5.25
C ARG A 125 -5.83 9.30 -6.68
N ASN A 126 -6.79 8.86 -7.51
CA ASN A 126 -6.57 8.47 -8.91
C ASN A 126 -5.58 7.30 -9.08
N VAL A 127 -5.48 6.42 -8.09
CA VAL A 127 -4.68 5.18 -8.16
C VAL A 127 -5.62 3.99 -8.31
N TYR A 128 -5.40 3.16 -9.33
CA TYR A 128 -6.24 1.99 -9.65
C TYR A 128 -5.40 0.71 -9.67
N CYS A 129 -5.34 0.01 -8.54
CA CYS A 129 -4.57 -1.22 -8.33
C CYS A 129 -5.42 -2.50 -8.24
N GLY A 130 -6.75 -2.35 -8.25
CA GLY A 130 -7.69 -3.44 -8.03
C GLY A 130 -7.68 -3.97 -6.59
N GLY A 131 -8.61 -4.87 -6.28
CA GLY A 131 -8.85 -5.35 -4.91
C GLY A 131 -7.89 -6.41 -4.37
N ARG A 132 -6.84 -6.76 -5.13
CA ARG A 132 -5.92 -7.87 -4.80
C ARG A 132 -4.50 -7.45 -4.43
N VAL A 133 -4.23 -6.14 -4.37
CA VAL A 133 -2.89 -5.61 -4.15
C VAL A 133 -2.26 -6.06 -2.82
N PHE A 134 -3.08 -6.28 -1.79
CA PHE A 134 -2.67 -6.79 -0.47
C PHE A 134 -3.19 -8.21 -0.19
N ALA A 135 -3.52 -8.98 -1.23
CA ALA A 135 -3.92 -10.36 -1.04
C ALA A 135 -2.77 -11.16 -0.43
N ASN A 136 -3.00 -11.76 0.74
CA ASN A 136 -1.96 -12.46 1.50
C ASN A 136 -2.36 -13.93 1.79
N LYS A 137 -1.34 -14.77 1.98
CA LYS A 137 -1.52 -16.21 2.21
C LYS A 137 -2.19 -16.54 3.55
N TYR A 138 -2.12 -15.64 4.53
CA TYR A 138 -2.64 -15.87 5.88
C TYR A 138 -4.17 -15.80 5.90
N GLU A 139 -4.75 -14.80 5.25
CA GLU A 139 -6.21 -14.70 5.07
C GLU A 139 -6.75 -15.87 4.23
N LEU A 140 -6.09 -16.21 3.12
CA LEU A 140 -6.48 -17.35 2.29
C LEU A 140 -6.47 -18.67 3.10
N ALA A 141 -5.45 -18.88 3.95
CA ALA A 141 -5.38 -20.04 4.81
C ALA A 141 -6.50 -20.06 5.86
N ALA A 142 -6.87 -18.91 6.42
CA ALA A 142 -7.98 -18.78 7.37
C ALA A 142 -9.33 -19.12 6.70
N GLU A 143 -9.60 -18.57 5.51
CA GLU A 143 -10.80 -18.87 4.72
C GLU A 143 -10.90 -20.37 4.39
N LEU A 144 -9.79 -20.98 3.95
CA LEU A 144 -9.74 -22.41 3.64
C LEU A 144 -9.99 -23.28 4.89
N ARG A 145 -9.53 -22.86 6.07
CA ARG A 145 -9.84 -23.57 7.33
C ARG A 145 -11.33 -23.49 7.65
N GLN A 146 -11.92 -22.29 7.57
CA GLN A 146 -13.35 -22.09 7.83
C GLN A 146 -14.23 -22.93 6.90
N ARG A 147 -13.92 -22.97 5.60
CA ARG A 147 -14.66 -23.79 4.61
C ARG A 147 -14.55 -25.29 4.83
N ARG A 148 -13.49 -25.76 5.49
CA ARG A 148 -13.30 -27.19 5.80
C ARG A 148 -13.95 -27.59 7.13
N SER A 149 -14.33 -26.62 7.96
CA SER A 149 -15.01 -26.82 9.24
C SER A 149 -16.53 -26.57 9.18
N ALA A 150 -17.04 -26.14 8.03
CA ALA A 150 -18.46 -25.98 7.71
C ALA A 150 -18.95 -27.17 6.88
#